data_AF-A0A1V0FEZ3-F1
#
_entry.id   AF-A0A1V0FEZ3-F1
#
_cell.length_a   1.000
_cell.length_b   1.000
_cell.length_c   1.000
_cell.angle_alpha   90.00
_cell.angle_beta   90.00
_cell.angle_gamma   90.00
#
_symmetry.space_group_name_H-M   'P 1'
#
loop_
_entity.id
_entity.type
_entity.pdbx_description
1 polymer ?
#
loop_
_entity_poly.entity_id
_entity_poly.type
_entity_poly.pdbx_seq_one_letter_code
_entity_poly.pdbx_strand_id
1 'polypeptide(L)'
;LVIMFVINWWAALLTNVIVLGLFIYVSYKKPDVNWGSSTQALTYHQALTHTLHLSGVEDHIKNFRPQCLVMTGYPNSRPALLDLVHTFTKNVGLMICGHIRTGYRRPNFKDLATDQARYQRWLLKNETKAFYTPVFAEDMRHGTQYLLQAAGLGRLKPNTLVLGFKNDWRDGDMMNVETYISMIHDAFDFQFGAVILRLKEGLDVSHIQGQDELLSSQEKSSGTKDVIVSIDTSKDSDADSSKPSSKATSLQNSPAIQKDDDDDGKATT
;
A
#
# COMPACT_ATOMS: atom_id res chain seq x y z
N LEU A 1 1.02 40.59 -2.07
CA LEU A 1 1.07 40.82 -3.54
C LEU A 1 0.59 42.21 -3.92
N VAL A 2 -0.66 42.59 -3.66
CA VAL A 2 -1.20 43.91 -4.04
C VAL A 2 -0.38 45.07 -3.44
N ILE A 3 -0.03 45.00 -2.15
CA ILE A 3 0.80 46.02 -1.48
C ILE A 3 2.22 46.11 -2.07
N MET A 4 2.84 44.98 -2.47
CA MET A 4 4.18 44.98 -3.11
C MET A 4 4.15 45.63 -4.49
N PHE A 5 3.07 45.43 -5.26
CA PHE A 5 2.88 46.04 -6.58
C PHE A 5 2.65 47.57 -6.49
N VAL A 6 1.96 48.04 -5.44
CA VAL A 6 1.68 49.46 -5.23
C VAL A 6 2.94 50.26 -4.86
N ILE A 7 3.90 49.65 -4.14
CA ILE A 7 5.13 50.32 -3.71
C ILE A 7 6.17 50.36 -4.85
N ASN A 8 6.44 49.21 -5.49
CA ASN A 8 7.41 49.13 -6.59
C ASN A 8 7.06 47.97 -7.54
N TRP A 9 6.29 48.29 -8.58
CA TRP A 9 5.75 47.32 -9.52
C TRP A 9 6.82 46.54 -10.28
N TRP A 10 7.94 47.19 -10.65
CA TRP A 10 9.00 46.55 -11.45
C TRP A 10 9.82 45.57 -10.61
N ALA A 11 10.15 45.96 -9.36
CA ALA A 11 10.79 45.05 -8.41
C ALA A 11 9.87 43.88 -8.04
N ALA A 12 8.57 44.11 -7.84
CA ALA A 12 7.60 43.07 -7.54
C ALA A 12 7.48 42.03 -8.67
N LEU A 13 7.52 42.48 -9.93
CA LEU A 13 7.52 41.61 -11.10
C LEU A 13 8.80 40.77 -11.15
N LEU A 14 9.98 41.39 -10.96
CA LEU A 14 11.25 40.67 -10.93
C LEU A 14 11.28 39.61 -9.82
N THR A 15 10.81 39.93 -8.61
CA THR A 15 10.75 38.95 -7.50
C THR A 15 9.81 37.79 -7.78
N ASN A 16 8.64 38.04 -8.40
CA ASN A 16 7.73 36.94 -8.79
C ASN A 16 8.34 36.04 -9.85
N VAL A 17 9.05 36.61 -10.84
CA VAL A 17 9.76 35.82 -11.85
C VAL A 17 10.85 34.96 -11.22
N ILE A 18 11.63 35.52 -10.27
CA ILE A 18 12.65 34.76 -9.55
C ILE A 18 12.04 33.64 -8.72
N VAL A 19 10.96 33.92 -7.96
CA VAL A 19 10.27 32.91 -7.14
C VAL A 19 9.65 31.82 -8.00
N LEU A 20 9.01 32.17 -9.11
CA LEU A 20 8.44 31.22 -10.06
C LEU A 20 9.53 30.38 -10.74
N GLY A 21 10.65 31.00 -11.13
CA GLY A 21 11.80 30.31 -11.68
C GLY A 21 12.43 29.32 -10.69
N LEU A 22 12.56 29.72 -9.41
CA LEU A 22 13.03 28.85 -8.35
C LEU A 22 12.04 27.70 -8.07
N PHE A 23 10.74 27.99 -8.08
CA PHE A 23 9.69 27.00 -7.92
C PHE A 23 9.74 25.96 -9.04
N ILE A 24 9.79 26.41 -10.30
CA ILE A 24 9.93 25.52 -11.47
C ILE A 24 11.22 24.72 -11.36
N TYR A 25 12.34 25.34 -11.00
CA TYR A 25 13.62 24.65 -10.84
C TYR A 25 13.54 23.52 -9.80
N VAL A 26 12.96 23.79 -8.62
CA VAL A 26 12.79 22.78 -7.56
C VAL A 26 11.82 21.68 -8.00
N SER A 27 10.68 22.05 -8.60
CA SER A 27 9.68 21.09 -9.08
C SER A 27 10.20 20.19 -10.21
N TYR A 28 11.03 20.72 -11.11
CA TYR A 28 11.53 19.98 -12.27
C TYR A 28 12.75 19.13 -11.93
N LYS A 29 13.68 19.65 -11.12
CA LYS A 29 14.88 18.88 -10.77
C LYS A 29 14.63 17.80 -9.73
N LYS A 30 13.51 17.88 -8.98
CA LYS A 30 13.16 17.00 -7.85
C LYS A 30 14.42 16.48 -7.14
N PRO A 31 15.34 17.36 -6.68
CA PRO A 31 16.63 16.90 -6.23
C PRO A 31 16.40 15.94 -5.06
N ASP A 32 17.03 14.75 -5.12
CA ASP A 32 17.03 13.76 -4.04
C ASP A 32 17.81 14.33 -2.86
N VAL A 33 17.22 15.31 -2.16
CA VAL A 33 17.85 15.96 -1.02
C VAL A 33 17.26 15.34 0.24
N ASN A 34 18.14 14.73 1.03
CA ASN A 34 17.86 14.08 2.31
C ASN A 34 17.46 15.08 3.42
N TRP A 35 16.68 16.13 3.12
CA TRP A 35 16.15 17.09 4.10
C TRP A 35 15.23 16.46 5.17
N GLY A 36 15.15 15.12 5.24
CA GLY A 36 14.87 14.39 6.47
C GLY A 36 13.47 14.61 7.03
N SER A 37 12.65 13.55 7.03
CA SER A 37 11.40 13.44 7.79
C SER A 37 10.25 14.39 7.41
N SER A 38 10.46 15.65 7.01
CA SER A 38 9.33 16.60 6.87
C SER A 38 8.38 16.25 5.71
N THR A 39 8.90 15.91 4.54
CA THR A 39 8.08 15.46 3.40
C THR A 39 7.50 14.06 3.65
N GLN A 40 8.28 13.16 4.25
CA GLN A 40 7.82 11.81 4.61
C GLN A 40 6.71 11.84 5.67
N ALA A 41 6.83 12.70 6.69
CA ALA A 41 5.83 12.93 7.73
C ALA A 41 4.55 13.54 7.15
N LEU A 42 4.69 14.47 6.21
CA LEU A 42 3.55 15.01 5.48
C LEU A 42 2.84 13.93 4.67
N THR A 43 3.57 13.12 3.89
CA THR A 43 3.01 12.01 3.11
C THR A 43 2.31 10.99 4.03
N TYR A 44 2.91 10.66 5.16
CA TYR A 44 2.30 9.77 6.15
C TYR A 44 1.01 10.35 6.71
N HIS A 45 1.01 11.62 7.11
CA HIS A 45 -0.17 12.30 7.64
C HIS A 45 -1.31 12.37 6.61
N GLN A 46 -0.98 12.67 5.35
CA GLN A 46 -1.93 12.65 4.24
C GLN A 46 -2.50 11.25 4.02
N ALA A 47 -1.65 10.22 3.93
CA ALA A 47 -2.09 8.83 3.76
C ALA A 47 -3.02 8.36 4.89
N LEU A 48 -2.66 8.67 6.14
CA LEU A 48 -3.47 8.35 7.31
C LEU A 48 -4.83 9.05 7.26
N THR A 49 -4.85 10.36 7.01
CA THR A 49 -6.08 11.15 6.93
C THR A 49 -7.00 10.67 5.82
N HIS A 50 -6.44 10.36 4.64
CA HIS A 50 -7.22 9.81 3.52
C HIS A 50 -7.77 8.42 3.82
N THR A 51 -7.01 7.56 4.50
CA THR A 51 -7.48 6.21 4.88
C THR A 51 -8.58 6.27 5.95
N LEU A 52 -8.47 7.20 6.90
CA LEU A 52 -9.51 7.44 7.91
C LEU A 52 -10.79 8.01 7.27
N HIS A 53 -10.65 8.97 6.36
CA HIS A 53 -11.79 9.51 5.61
C HIS A 53 -12.49 8.41 4.80
N LEU A 54 -11.72 7.53 4.14
CA LEU A 54 -12.29 6.39 3.42
C LEU A 54 -13.08 5.45 4.35
N SER A 55 -12.68 5.34 5.62
CA SER A 55 -13.38 4.50 6.60
C SER A 55 -14.78 5.00 6.97
N GLY A 56 -15.00 6.32 6.89
CA GLY A 56 -16.29 6.95 7.16
C GLY A 56 -17.28 6.94 5.99
N VAL A 57 -16.85 6.53 4.79
CA VAL A 57 -17.72 6.44 3.61
C VAL A 57 -18.43 5.08 3.60
N GLU A 58 -19.75 5.09 3.33
CA GLU A 58 -20.53 3.85 3.20
C GLU A 58 -20.24 3.15 1.86
N ASP A 59 -20.13 1.82 1.91
CA ASP A 59 -19.95 1.01 0.72
C ASP A 59 -21.28 0.89 -0.02
N HIS A 60 -21.32 1.36 -1.27
CA HIS A 60 -22.42 1.06 -2.19
C HIS A 60 -22.00 -0.06 -3.13
N ILE A 61 -22.90 -1.03 -3.35
CA ILE A 61 -22.69 -2.19 -4.26
C ILE A 61 -22.20 -1.75 -5.67
N LYS A 62 -22.58 -0.55 -6.14
CA LYS A 62 -22.16 -0.01 -7.44
C LYS A 62 -20.69 0.43 -7.49
N ASN A 63 -20.05 0.61 -6.34
CA ASN A 63 -18.67 1.03 -6.20
C ASN A 63 -17.75 -0.13 -5.77
N PHE A 64 -18.18 -1.38 -5.95
CA PHE A 64 -17.35 -2.53 -5.65
C PHE A 64 -16.02 -2.46 -6.41
N ARG A 65 -14.92 -2.56 -5.67
CA ARG A 65 -13.56 -2.67 -6.24
C ARG A 65 -12.94 -3.98 -5.75
N PRO A 66 -12.37 -4.79 -6.65
CA PRO A 66 -11.64 -5.98 -6.22
C PRO A 66 -10.37 -5.55 -5.47
N GLN A 67 -10.28 -5.96 -4.21
CA GLN A 67 -9.10 -5.80 -3.38
C GLN A 67 -8.50 -7.19 -3.19
N CYS A 68 -7.41 -7.49 -3.90
CA CYS A 68 -6.90 -8.85 -4.02
C CYS A 68 -5.79 -9.13 -3.01
N LEU A 69 -5.98 -10.16 -2.20
CA LEU A 69 -4.90 -10.83 -1.48
C LEU A 69 -4.40 -11.98 -2.35
N VAL A 70 -3.14 -11.92 -2.73
CA VAL A 70 -2.55 -12.76 -3.75
C VAL A 70 -1.51 -13.65 -3.10
N MET A 71 -1.73 -14.96 -3.12
CA MET A 71 -0.82 -15.94 -2.53
C MET A 71 0.31 -16.28 -3.52
N THR A 72 1.18 -15.30 -3.77
CA THR A 72 2.34 -15.45 -4.66
C THR A 72 3.46 -16.25 -4.01
N GLY A 73 3.56 -16.21 -2.67
CA GLY A 73 4.81 -16.55 -2.00
C GLY A 73 5.84 -15.48 -2.34
N TYR A 74 6.99 -15.91 -2.84
CA TYR A 74 7.97 -14.98 -3.39
C TYR A 74 7.47 -14.31 -4.69
N PRO A 75 7.47 -12.97 -4.78
CA PRO A 75 6.95 -12.26 -5.97
C PRO A 75 7.71 -12.59 -7.27
N ASN A 76 9.00 -12.92 -7.18
CA ASN A 76 9.84 -13.32 -8.30
C ASN A 76 9.55 -14.75 -8.79
N SER A 77 9.07 -15.65 -7.93
CA SER A 77 8.85 -17.05 -8.31
C SER A 77 7.60 -17.27 -9.15
N ARG A 78 6.57 -16.41 -9.04
CA ARG A 78 5.28 -16.59 -9.74
C ARG A 78 4.81 -15.32 -10.47
N PRO A 79 5.59 -14.80 -11.43
CA PRO A 79 5.29 -13.52 -12.08
C PRO A 79 3.99 -13.55 -12.89
N ALA A 80 3.61 -14.70 -13.48
CA ALA A 80 2.37 -14.82 -14.25
C ALA A 80 1.11 -14.57 -13.40
N LEU A 81 1.14 -14.96 -12.13
CA LEU A 81 0.03 -14.73 -11.21
C LEU A 81 -0.05 -13.25 -10.83
N LEU A 82 1.11 -12.63 -10.57
CA LEU A 82 1.22 -11.21 -10.28
C LEU A 82 0.70 -10.36 -11.46
N ASP A 83 1.13 -10.68 -12.67
CA ASP A 83 0.77 -9.95 -13.90
C ASP A 83 -0.72 -10.05 -14.24
N LEU A 84 -1.32 -11.23 -14.07
CA LEU A 84 -2.76 -11.40 -14.26
C LEU A 84 -3.56 -10.53 -13.28
N VAL A 85 -3.20 -10.55 -12.00
CA VAL A 85 -3.90 -9.76 -10.98
C VAL A 85 -3.65 -8.26 -11.18
N HIS A 86 -2.45 -7.89 -11.62
CA HIS A 86 -2.14 -6.51 -11.98
C HIS A 86 -3.02 -6.03 -13.15
N THR A 87 -3.14 -6.84 -14.19
CA THR A 87 -4.02 -6.58 -15.35
C THR A 87 -5.49 -6.51 -14.93
N PHE A 88 -5.91 -7.35 -14.00
CA PHE A 88 -7.28 -7.39 -13.49
C PHE A 88 -7.63 -6.17 -12.62
N THR A 89 -6.72 -5.77 -11.74
CA THR A 89 -6.93 -4.64 -10.81
C THR A 89 -6.70 -3.28 -11.48
N LYS A 90 -6.02 -3.23 -12.64
CA LYS A 90 -5.73 -2.02 -13.43
C LYS A 90 -5.23 -0.83 -12.61
N ASN A 91 -4.49 -1.07 -11.53
CA ASN A 91 -4.05 -0.04 -10.58
C ASN A 91 -5.17 0.72 -9.83
N VAL A 92 -6.40 0.22 -9.87
CA VAL A 92 -7.58 0.81 -9.22
C VAL A 92 -7.90 0.10 -7.90
N GLY A 93 -7.57 -1.18 -7.80
CA GLY A 93 -7.76 -2.01 -6.61
C GLY A 93 -6.51 -2.13 -5.75
N LEU A 94 -6.71 -2.38 -4.45
CA LEU A 94 -5.64 -2.78 -3.55
C LEU A 94 -5.14 -4.17 -3.94
N MET A 95 -3.82 -4.34 -4.03
CA MET A 95 -3.19 -5.64 -4.26
C MET A 95 -2.18 -5.90 -3.14
N ILE A 96 -2.34 -7.02 -2.46
CA ILE A 96 -1.43 -7.47 -1.39
C ILE A 96 -0.85 -8.81 -1.81
N CYS A 97 0.46 -8.91 -1.91
CA CYS A 97 1.19 -10.14 -2.14
C CYS A 97 1.51 -10.80 -0.80
N GLY A 98 0.77 -11.87 -0.48
CA GLY A 98 0.96 -12.68 0.71
C GLY A 98 2.08 -13.70 0.52
N HIS A 99 2.99 -13.76 1.48
CA HIS A 99 4.00 -14.81 1.56
C HIS A 99 3.96 -15.47 2.92
N ILE A 100 3.72 -16.77 2.96
CA ILE A 100 3.73 -17.53 4.21
C ILE A 100 5.04 -18.30 4.29
N ARG A 101 5.82 -17.99 5.32
CA ARG A 101 7.05 -18.69 5.69
C ARG A 101 6.68 -19.79 6.67
N THR A 102 6.73 -21.03 6.21
CA THR A 102 6.57 -22.22 7.05
C THR A 102 7.91 -22.57 7.70
N GLY A 103 7.98 -22.62 9.02
CA GLY A 103 9.21 -22.99 9.71
C GLY A 103 8.96 -23.52 11.13
N TYR A 104 9.61 -24.63 11.46
CA TYR A 104 9.47 -25.33 12.75
C TYR A 104 10.46 -24.87 13.83
N ARG A 105 11.46 -24.04 13.47
CA ARG A 105 12.49 -23.54 14.40
C ARG A 105 12.53 -22.02 14.38
N ARG A 106 12.90 -21.46 15.55
CA ARG A 106 12.97 -20.04 15.91
C ARG A 106 12.86 -19.09 14.69
N PRO A 107 11.71 -18.42 14.49
CA PRO A 107 11.54 -17.50 13.38
C PRO A 107 12.59 -16.39 13.43
N ASN A 108 13.31 -16.21 12.32
CA ASN A 108 14.23 -15.08 12.19
C ASN A 108 13.49 -13.83 11.70
N PHE A 109 12.88 -13.10 12.63
CA PHE A 109 12.12 -11.88 12.33
C PHE A 109 12.98 -10.77 11.68
N LYS A 110 14.30 -10.78 11.91
CA LYS A 110 15.22 -9.80 11.28
C LYS A 110 15.33 -10.03 9.77
N ASP A 111 15.44 -11.29 9.37
CA ASP A 111 15.49 -11.66 7.95
C ASP A 111 14.13 -11.37 7.29
N LEU A 112 13.02 -11.62 7.99
CA LEU A 112 11.68 -11.34 7.49
C LEU A 112 11.48 -9.84 7.14
N ALA A 113 11.94 -8.95 8.02
CA ALA A 113 11.87 -7.50 7.79
C ALA A 113 12.77 -7.06 6.63
N THR A 114 13.96 -7.67 6.51
CA THR A 114 14.91 -7.40 5.43
C THR A 114 14.36 -7.87 4.08
N ASP A 115 13.82 -9.08 4.03
CA ASP A 115 13.10 -9.65 2.88
C ASP A 115 11.91 -8.78 2.49
N GLN A 116 11.13 -8.32 3.48
CA GLN A 116 9.99 -7.45 3.22
C GLN A 116 10.39 -6.19 2.46
N ALA A 117 11.43 -5.50 2.93
CA ALA A 117 11.95 -4.30 2.27
C ALA A 117 12.54 -4.63 0.88
N ARG A 118 13.28 -5.75 0.75
CA ARG A 118 13.88 -6.21 -0.52
C ARG A 118 12.80 -6.47 -1.58
N TYR A 119 11.79 -7.25 -1.25
CA TYR A 119 10.71 -7.58 -2.18
C TYR A 119 9.81 -6.38 -2.44
N GLN A 120 9.49 -5.54 -1.44
CA GLN A 120 8.73 -4.30 -1.69
C GLN A 120 9.43 -3.41 -2.72
N ARG A 121 10.77 -3.26 -2.63
CA ARG A 121 11.54 -2.52 -3.65
C ARG A 121 11.50 -3.19 -5.02
N TRP A 122 11.55 -4.51 -5.08
CA TRP A 122 11.44 -5.25 -6.34
C TRP A 122 10.08 -5.01 -7.03
N LEU A 123 8.98 -5.06 -6.26
CA LEU A 123 7.64 -4.77 -6.79
C LEU A 123 7.55 -3.34 -7.35
N LEU A 124 8.05 -2.35 -6.61
CA LEU A 124 8.07 -0.95 -7.04
C LEU A 124 8.91 -0.76 -8.31
N LYS A 125 10.06 -1.43 -8.40
CA LYS A 125 10.93 -1.39 -9.59
C LYS A 125 10.28 -2.00 -10.83
N ASN A 126 9.43 -3.00 -10.64
CA ASN A 126 8.67 -3.66 -11.71
C ASN A 126 7.33 -2.95 -12.01
N GLU A 127 7.17 -1.70 -11.56
CA GLU A 127 5.95 -0.87 -11.71
C GLU A 127 4.66 -1.53 -11.21
N THR A 128 4.78 -2.53 -10.33
CA THR A 128 3.64 -3.27 -9.80
C THR A 128 3.15 -2.59 -8.51
N LYS A 129 1.96 -1.97 -8.57
CA LYS A 129 1.34 -1.32 -7.40
C LYS A 129 0.74 -2.34 -6.43
N ALA A 130 1.60 -3.04 -5.69
CA ALA A 130 1.18 -3.99 -4.67
C ALA A 130 2.02 -3.86 -3.39
N PHE A 131 1.42 -4.25 -2.27
CA PHE A 131 2.08 -4.33 -0.98
C PHE A 131 2.53 -5.75 -0.73
N TYR A 132 3.72 -5.91 -0.16
CA TYR A 132 4.23 -7.22 0.21
C TYR A 132 4.05 -7.47 1.71
N THR A 133 3.41 -8.58 2.07
CA THR A 133 3.13 -8.93 3.47
C THR A 133 3.59 -10.37 3.74
N PRO A 134 4.80 -10.53 4.31
CA PRO A 134 5.29 -11.83 4.71
C PRO A 134 4.81 -12.17 6.13
N VAL A 135 4.37 -13.41 6.34
CA VAL A 135 3.85 -13.92 7.61
C VAL A 135 4.57 -15.22 7.95
N PHE A 136 4.91 -15.39 9.22
CA PHE A 136 5.44 -16.65 9.73
C PHE A 136 4.32 -17.48 10.34
N ALA A 137 4.21 -18.74 9.94
CA ALA A 137 3.26 -19.68 10.50
C ALA A 137 3.83 -21.10 10.45
N GLU A 138 3.29 -22.00 11.27
CA GLU A 138 3.68 -23.41 11.23
C GLU A 138 3.14 -24.07 9.97
N ASP A 139 1.89 -23.74 9.61
CA ASP A 139 1.21 -24.24 8.41
C ASP A 139 0.80 -23.13 7.45
N MET A 140 0.68 -23.51 6.17
CA MET A 140 0.17 -22.62 5.12
C MET A 140 -1.27 -22.16 5.39
N ARG A 141 -2.12 -23.03 5.96
CA ARG A 141 -3.50 -22.67 6.29
C ARG A 141 -3.55 -21.60 7.38
N HIS A 142 -2.87 -21.83 8.51
CA HIS A 142 -2.81 -20.88 9.61
C HIS A 142 -2.23 -19.53 9.17
N GLY A 143 -1.16 -19.53 8.38
CA GLY A 143 -0.60 -18.30 7.83
C GLY A 143 -1.57 -17.55 6.89
N THR A 144 -2.37 -18.28 6.13
CA THR A 144 -3.41 -17.68 5.27
C THR A 144 -4.53 -17.08 6.10
N GLN A 145 -4.96 -17.74 7.18
CA GLN A 145 -5.96 -17.20 8.10
C GLN A 145 -5.51 -15.88 8.73
N TYR A 146 -4.22 -15.76 9.11
CA TYR A 146 -3.68 -14.49 9.61
C TYR A 146 -3.80 -13.37 8.57
N LEU A 147 -3.50 -13.66 7.31
CA LEU A 147 -3.64 -12.69 6.22
C LEU A 147 -5.11 -12.36 5.92
N LEU A 148 -6.01 -13.34 5.93
CA LEU A 148 -7.45 -13.12 5.69
C LEU A 148 -8.07 -12.22 6.76
N GLN A 149 -7.66 -12.38 8.02
CA GLN A 149 -8.25 -11.65 9.15
C GLN A 149 -7.59 -10.29 9.40
N ALA A 150 -6.27 -10.17 9.22
CA ALA A 150 -5.49 -9.03 9.69
C ALA A 150 -4.80 -8.22 8.57
N ALA A 151 -4.92 -8.61 7.30
CA ALA A 151 -4.34 -7.82 6.22
C ALA A 151 -5.17 -6.57 5.92
N GLY A 152 -4.49 -5.45 5.72
CA GLY A 152 -5.08 -4.16 5.35
C GLY A 152 -5.28 -3.19 6.51
N LEU A 153 -5.84 -2.02 6.20
CA LEU A 153 -6.11 -0.95 7.17
C LEU A 153 -7.46 -0.28 6.88
N GLY A 154 -8.38 -0.31 7.84
CA GLY A 154 -9.71 0.27 7.69
C GLY A 154 -10.48 -0.37 6.52
N ARG A 155 -10.84 0.45 5.51
CA ARG A 155 -11.50 -0.01 4.27
C ARG A 155 -10.52 -0.50 3.19
N LEU A 156 -9.21 -0.27 3.35
CA LEU A 156 -8.17 -0.80 2.49
C LEU A 156 -7.82 -2.22 2.95
N LYS A 157 -8.76 -3.15 2.80
CA LYS A 157 -8.62 -4.55 3.18
C LYS A 157 -8.99 -5.47 2.02
N PRO A 158 -8.28 -6.60 1.85
CA PRO A 158 -8.61 -7.51 0.77
C PRO A 158 -10.03 -8.07 0.94
N ASN A 159 -10.70 -8.31 -0.17
CA ASN A 159 -12.01 -8.95 -0.26
C ASN A 159 -12.01 -10.18 -1.18
N THR A 160 -10.91 -10.40 -1.91
CA THR A 160 -10.76 -11.50 -2.85
C THR A 160 -9.43 -12.19 -2.61
N LEU A 161 -9.45 -13.49 -2.35
CA LEU A 161 -8.27 -14.35 -2.26
C LEU A 161 -7.95 -14.91 -3.66
N VAL A 162 -6.71 -14.71 -4.11
CA VAL A 162 -6.19 -15.23 -5.38
C VAL A 162 -5.13 -16.28 -5.10
N LEU A 163 -5.37 -17.50 -5.58
CA LEU A 163 -4.51 -18.67 -5.41
C LEU A 163 -4.01 -19.18 -6.76
N GLY A 164 -2.80 -19.75 -6.75
CA GLY A 164 -2.34 -20.61 -7.83
C GLY A 164 -2.95 -22.00 -7.70
N PHE A 165 -3.31 -22.62 -8.83
CA PHE A 165 -3.76 -24.00 -8.86
C PHE A 165 -2.58 -24.95 -8.57
N LYS A 166 -2.78 -25.86 -7.62
CA LYS A 166 -1.80 -26.89 -7.27
C LYS A 166 -1.84 -28.02 -8.29
N ASN A 167 -0.86 -28.06 -9.22
CA ASN A 167 -0.80 -29.08 -10.28
C ASN A 167 -0.33 -30.45 -9.77
N ASP A 168 0.52 -30.47 -8.75
CA ASP A 168 1.15 -31.64 -8.12
C ASP A 168 0.24 -32.34 -7.09
N TRP A 169 -1.08 -32.19 -7.19
CA TRP A 169 -2.02 -32.73 -6.19
C TRP A 169 -2.11 -34.26 -6.17
N ARG A 170 -1.74 -34.94 -7.26
CA ARG A 170 -1.75 -36.42 -7.34
C ARG A 170 -0.47 -37.06 -6.82
N ASP A 171 0.66 -36.40 -7.03
CA ASP A 171 1.99 -36.93 -6.75
C ASP A 171 2.55 -36.44 -5.41
N GLY A 172 1.99 -35.36 -4.87
CA GLY A 172 2.39 -34.77 -3.60
C GLY A 172 1.70 -35.37 -2.38
N ASP A 173 2.16 -34.94 -1.20
CA ASP A 173 1.55 -35.31 0.08
C ASP A 173 0.08 -34.85 0.16
N MET A 174 -0.79 -35.78 0.54
CA MET A 174 -2.23 -35.58 0.65
C MET A 174 -2.58 -34.54 1.73
N MET A 175 -1.76 -34.42 2.77
CA MET A 175 -1.91 -33.38 3.80
C MET A 175 -1.87 -31.96 3.21
N ASN A 176 -1.00 -31.74 2.22
CA ASN A 176 -0.90 -30.44 1.56
C ASN A 176 -2.12 -30.13 0.67
N VAL A 177 -2.78 -31.16 0.13
CA VAL A 177 -4.03 -31.00 -0.64
C VAL A 177 -5.18 -30.65 0.28
N GLU A 178 -5.28 -31.33 1.43
CA GLU A 178 -6.26 -31.00 2.47
C GLU A 178 -6.08 -29.57 2.98
N THR A 179 -4.83 -29.15 3.22
CA THR A 179 -4.48 -27.77 3.58
C THR A 179 -4.93 -26.78 2.51
N TYR A 180 -4.70 -27.09 1.23
CA TYR A 180 -5.11 -26.24 0.10
C TYR A 180 -6.62 -26.07 -0.01
N ILE A 181 -7.37 -27.16 0.09
CA ILE A 181 -8.84 -27.13 0.07
C ILE A 181 -9.38 -26.39 1.31
N SER A 182 -8.78 -26.61 2.48
CA SER A 182 -9.15 -25.92 3.71
C SER A 182 -8.94 -24.41 3.61
N MET A 183 -7.88 -23.95 2.95
CA MET A 183 -7.68 -22.51 2.70
C MET A 183 -8.80 -21.89 1.85
N ILE A 184 -9.32 -22.64 0.88
CA ILE A 184 -10.44 -22.19 0.04
C ILE A 184 -11.72 -22.12 0.86
N HIS A 185 -11.99 -23.12 1.71
CA HIS A 185 -13.12 -23.10 2.62
C HIS A 185 -13.04 -21.93 3.60
N ASP A 186 -11.89 -21.73 4.25
CA ASP A 186 -11.67 -20.62 5.17
C ASP A 186 -11.94 -19.27 4.46
N ALA A 187 -11.51 -19.11 3.20
CA ALA A 187 -11.78 -17.89 2.43
C ALA A 187 -13.29 -17.63 2.25
N PHE A 188 -14.08 -18.66 1.94
CA PHE A 188 -15.53 -18.53 1.84
C PHE A 188 -16.19 -18.26 3.20
N ASP A 189 -15.69 -18.85 4.28
CA ASP A 189 -16.18 -18.58 5.64
C ASP A 189 -15.97 -17.11 6.02
N PHE A 190 -14.84 -16.50 5.63
CA PHE A 190 -14.59 -15.06 5.78
C PHE A 190 -15.35 -14.17 4.79
N GLN A 191 -16.20 -14.74 3.93
CA GLN A 191 -16.95 -14.03 2.87
C GLN A 191 -16.05 -13.38 1.81
N PHE A 192 -14.88 -13.97 1.53
CA PHE A 192 -14.00 -13.53 0.46
C PHE A 192 -14.44 -14.16 -0.87
N GLY A 193 -14.24 -13.42 -1.96
CA GLY A 193 -14.21 -14.03 -3.30
C GLY A 193 -12.98 -14.91 -3.43
N ALA A 194 -13.08 -16.06 -4.09
CA ALA A 194 -11.94 -16.93 -4.37
C ALA A 194 -11.65 -16.98 -5.88
N VAL A 195 -10.39 -16.77 -6.27
CA VAL A 195 -9.92 -16.88 -7.65
C VAL A 195 -8.78 -17.87 -7.70
N ILE A 196 -8.88 -18.87 -8.59
CA ILE A 196 -7.85 -19.88 -8.78
C ILE A 196 -7.33 -19.79 -10.21
N LEU A 197 -6.04 -19.51 -10.35
CA LEU A 197 -5.38 -19.44 -11.65
C LEU A 197 -4.69 -20.77 -11.96
N ARG A 198 -4.98 -21.35 -13.12
CA ARG A 198 -4.32 -22.58 -13.61
C ARG A 198 -3.67 -22.33 -14.97
N LEU A 199 -2.35 -22.56 -15.04
CA LEU A 199 -1.61 -22.66 -16.30
C LEU A 199 -1.24 -24.11 -16.57
N LYS A 200 -1.15 -24.48 -17.85
CA LYS A 200 -0.78 -25.84 -18.28
C LYS A 200 0.61 -26.27 -17.78
N GLU A 201 1.56 -25.34 -17.76
CA GLU A 201 2.96 -25.59 -17.39
C GLU A 201 3.25 -25.36 -15.90
N GLY A 202 2.25 -24.92 -15.12
CA GLY A 202 2.45 -24.47 -13.75
C GLY A 202 2.73 -22.98 -13.64
N LEU A 203 2.91 -22.52 -12.41
CA LEU A 203 3.06 -21.11 -12.05
C LEU A 203 4.43 -20.80 -11.44
N ASP A 204 5.15 -21.84 -10.99
CA ASP A 204 6.39 -21.71 -10.23
C ASP A 204 7.59 -21.72 -11.17
N VAL A 205 8.31 -20.61 -11.19
CA VAL A 205 9.48 -20.37 -12.04
C VAL A 205 10.75 -20.24 -11.18
N SER A 206 10.71 -20.66 -9.91
CA SER A 206 11.84 -20.61 -8.97
C SER A 206 13.12 -21.30 -9.47
N HIS A 207 13.03 -22.22 -10.43
CA HIS A 207 14.19 -22.89 -11.04
C HIS A 207 15.03 -22.01 -11.99
N ILE A 208 14.52 -20.85 -12.43
CA ILE A 208 15.30 -19.94 -13.30
C ILE A 208 16.24 -19.10 -12.43
N GLN A 209 17.46 -19.61 -12.23
CA GLN A 209 18.55 -19.07 -11.40
C GLN A 209 19.04 -17.63 -11.72
N GLY A 210 18.42 -16.89 -12.64
CA GLY A 210 18.91 -15.58 -13.11
C GLY A 210 18.42 -14.36 -12.32
N GLN A 211 17.42 -14.48 -11.47
CA GLN A 211 16.78 -13.30 -10.86
C GLN A 211 17.41 -12.86 -9.53
N ASP A 212 17.97 -13.78 -8.75
CA ASP A 212 18.72 -13.44 -7.52
C ASP A 212 20.11 -12.86 -7.82
N GLU A 213 20.78 -13.29 -8.91
CA GLU A 213 22.06 -12.70 -9.33
C GLU A 213 21.93 -11.27 -9.85
N LEU A 214 20.84 -10.94 -10.56
CA LEU A 214 20.55 -9.56 -10.96
C LEU A 214 20.24 -8.65 -9.76
N LEU A 215 19.73 -9.21 -8.66
CA LEU A 215 19.49 -8.48 -7.42
C LEU A 215 20.79 -8.21 -6.65
N SER A 216 21.67 -9.20 -6.53
CA SER A 216 22.93 -9.08 -5.78
C SER A 216 24.01 -8.28 -6.53
N SER A 217 24.08 -8.39 -7.86
CA SER A 217 25.04 -7.63 -8.67
C SER A 217 24.67 -6.14 -8.76
N GLN A 218 23.38 -5.79 -8.63
CA GLN A 218 22.93 -4.39 -8.67
C GLN A 218 23.02 -3.69 -7.31
N GLU A 219 22.95 -4.43 -6.18
CA GLU A 219 23.21 -3.90 -4.83
C GLU A 219 24.64 -3.35 -4.66
N LYS A 220 25.64 -3.92 -5.35
CA LYS A 220 26.99 -3.34 -5.36
C LYS A 220 27.09 -1.98 -6.07
N SER A 221 26.08 -1.60 -6.88
CA SER A 221 26.07 -0.34 -7.63
C SER A 221 25.16 0.75 -7.04
N SER A 222 24.19 0.41 -6.20
CA SER A 222 23.23 1.37 -5.64
C SER A 222 23.32 1.40 -4.11
N GLY A 223 24.21 2.26 -3.60
CA GLY A 223 24.09 2.73 -2.22
C GLY A 223 22.70 3.33 -1.99
N THR A 224 22.09 2.91 -0.88
CA THR A 224 20.94 3.52 -0.18
C THR A 224 20.16 4.57 -0.99
N LYS A 225 19.20 4.12 -1.80
CA LYS A 225 18.16 4.98 -2.38
C LYS A 225 16.83 4.61 -1.75
N ASP A 226 16.36 5.43 -0.82
CA ASP A 226 14.97 5.38 -0.38
C ASP A 226 14.10 5.87 -1.54
N VAL A 227 13.34 4.94 -2.11
CA VAL A 227 12.46 5.19 -3.26
C VAL A 227 11.24 5.97 -2.75
N ILE A 228 11.28 7.29 -2.89
CA ILE A 228 10.10 8.15 -2.73
C ILE A 228 9.30 8.08 -4.03
N VAL A 229 8.20 7.32 -4.01
CA VAL A 229 7.26 7.26 -5.13
C VAL A 229 6.48 8.57 -5.18
N SER A 230 6.71 9.39 -6.22
CA SER A 230 5.77 10.45 -6.58
C SER A 230 4.64 9.81 -7.38
N ILE A 231 3.43 9.79 -6.81
CA ILE A 231 2.22 9.37 -7.51
C ILE A 231 1.79 10.53 -8.40
N ASP A 232 2.04 10.45 -9.69
CA ASP A 232 1.53 11.42 -10.66
C ASP A 232 0.01 11.21 -10.84
N THR A 233 -0.78 12.09 -10.21
CA THR A 233 -2.21 12.23 -10.47
C THR A 233 -2.43 13.24 -11.60
N SER A 234 -2.22 12.86 -12.86
CA SER A 234 -2.76 13.65 -13.98
C SER A 234 -2.88 12.86 -15.30
N LYS A 235 -4.07 12.27 -15.50
CA LYS A 235 -4.85 12.33 -16.75
C LYS A 235 -6.07 11.42 -16.59
N ASP A 236 -7.23 12.05 -16.48
CA ASP A 236 -8.47 11.66 -17.14
C ASP A 236 -9.52 12.69 -16.69
N SER A 237 -9.48 13.83 -17.38
CA SER A 237 -10.52 14.86 -17.32
C SER A 237 -11.35 14.71 -18.58
N ASP A 238 -12.41 13.93 -18.52
CA ASP A 238 -13.54 14.09 -19.43
C ASP A 238 -14.70 14.73 -18.68
N ALA A 239 -15.20 15.78 -19.31
CA ALA A 239 -16.21 16.68 -18.83
C ALA A 239 -17.54 15.95 -18.60
N ASP A 240 -18.23 16.27 -17.50
CA ASP A 240 -19.63 16.65 -17.68
C ASP A 240 -20.12 17.67 -16.66
N SER A 241 -20.91 18.57 -17.20
CA SER A 241 -21.42 19.80 -16.61
C SER A 241 -22.77 19.54 -15.95
N SER A 242 -22.91 19.89 -14.66
CA SER A 242 -24.16 20.50 -14.17
C SER A 242 -24.03 21.03 -12.73
N LYS A 243 -24.14 22.36 -12.61
CA LYS A 243 -24.52 23.12 -11.41
C LYS A 243 -26.04 22.97 -11.14
N PRO A 244 -26.54 23.11 -9.89
CA PRO A 244 -26.71 24.40 -9.18
C PRO A 244 -26.33 24.35 -7.68
N SER A 245 -25.66 25.32 -7.06
CA SER A 245 -26.08 26.66 -6.56
C SER A 245 -27.13 26.70 -5.43
N SER A 246 -26.66 26.86 -4.18
CA SER A 246 -27.25 27.69 -3.09
C SER A 246 -26.35 27.57 -1.83
N LYS A 247 -25.46 28.51 -1.48
CA LYS A 247 -25.58 29.80 -0.77
C LYS A 247 -25.70 29.71 0.77
N ALA A 248 -24.60 30.10 1.45
CA ALA A 248 -24.41 30.66 2.81
C ALA A 248 -24.92 29.83 4.02
N THR A 249 -24.18 29.66 5.12
CA THR A 249 -23.71 30.74 6.02
C THR A 249 -22.62 30.21 6.96
N SER A 250 -21.65 31.08 7.25
CA SER A 250 -20.61 30.95 8.28
C SER A 250 -21.18 30.68 9.68
N LEU A 251 -20.45 29.96 10.53
CA LEU A 251 -20.17 30.35 11.91
C LEU A 251 -19.05 29.46 12.48
N GLN A 252 -18.02 30.13 13.00
CA GLN A 252 -16.97 29.58 13.85
C GLN A 252 -17.58 28.99 15.13
N ASN A 253 -16.93 27.97 15.70
CA ASN A 253 -16.67 27.88 17.14
C ASN A 253 -15.74 26.69 17.45
N SER A 254 -14.57 26.99 18.01
CA SER A 254 -13.77 26.07 18.82
C SER A 254 -14.22 26.18 20.27
N PRO A 255 -14.17 25.13 21.11
CA PRO A 255 -14.17 25.31 22.56
C PRO A 255 -12.76 25.22 23.13
N ALA A 256 -12.49 26.18 24.01
CA ALA A 256 -11.33 26.25 24.88
C ALA A 256 -11.44 25.27 26.05
N ILE A 257 -10.28 24.80 26.51
CA ILE A 257 -10.08 23.97 27.70
C ILE A 257 -10.25 24.86 28.94
N GLN A 258 -11.10 24.44 29.87
CA GLN A 258 -11.29 25.07 31.17
C GLN A 258 -10.64 24.18 32.24
N LYS A 259 -9.79 24.81 33.04
CA LYS A 259 -8.97 24.25 34.12
C LYS A 259 -9.59 24.76 35.42
N ASP A 260 -10.08 23.86 36.27
CA ASP A 260 -10.50 24.19 37.64
C ASP A 260 -9.57 23.49 38.62
N ASP A 261 -8.86 24.30 39.40
CA ASP A 261 -8.13 23.95 40.61
C ASP A 261 -8.93 24.47 41.83
N ASP A 262 -8.73 23.79 42.98
CA ASP A 262 -9.00 24.18 44.37
C ASP A 262 -10.47 24.07 44.87
N ASP A 263 -10.80 23.64 46.09
CA ASP A 263 -10.01 23.52 47.32
C ASP A 263 -10.72 22.63 48.39
N ASP A 264 -9.89 22.04 49.24
CA ASP A 264 -10.01 21.63 50.64
C ASP A 264 -11.29 21.09 51.30
N GLY A 265 -11.07 19.97 52.01
CA GLY A 265 -11.22 20.01 53.48
C GLY A 265 -12.00 18.87 54.12
N LYS A 266 -11.26 17.95 54.77
CA LYS A 266 -11.22 17.74 56.24
C LYS A 266 -11.19 16.27 56.66
N ALA A 267 -10.35 16.05 57.67
CA ALA A 267 -9.74 14.82 58.15
C ALA A 267 -10.58 13.94 59.11
N THR A 268 -9.87 12.95 59.67
CA THR A 268 -10.14 12.02 60.79
C THR A 268 -10.88 10.74 60.41
N THR A 269 -10.39 9.53 60.72
CA THR A 269 -9.42 9.04 61.72
C THR A 269 -8.53 7.95 61.16
#